data_AF-A0A7Y4YWY7-F1
#
_entry.id   AF-A0A7Y4YWY7-F1
#
_cell.length_a   1.000
_cell.length_b   1.000
_cell.length_c   1.000
_cell.angle_alpha   90.00
_cell.angle_beta   90.00
_cell.angle_gamma   90.00
#
_symmetry.space_group_name_H-M   'P 1'
#
loop_
_entity.id
_entity.type
_entity.pdbx_description
1 polymer ?
#
loop_
_entity_poly.entity_id
_entity_poly.type
_entity_poly.pdbx_seq_one_letter_code
_entity_poly.pdbx_strand_id
1 'polypeptide(L)'
;MLADKRIPGPVRAFTWHDLLVCAALATPPTAGLILGLLSWLSTALGGPSVPVPIGPNMFFVNLAGLFGVLWNIAMLTESAPRLHRVDLVARGCVISLILFHVITSGLPAVFGLFVLNEFSGGLAKYLWLAKGTR
;
A
#
# COMPACT_ATOMS: atom_id res chain seq x y z
N MET A 1 -22.08 -4.84 -20.16
CA MET A 1 -22.42 -5.11 -18.74
C MET A 1 -21.38 -6.06 -18.18
N LEU A 2 -20.38 -5.55 -17.46
CA LEU A 2 -19.45 -6.40 -16.72
C LEU A 2 -20.24 -6.94 -15.52
N ALA A 3 -20.56 -8.23 -15.54
CA ALA A 3 -21.20 -8.91 -14.42
C ALA A 3 -20.48 -8.56 -13.11
N ASP A 4 -21.26 -8.38 -12.04
CA ASP A 4 -20.80 -8.16 -10.67
C ASP A 4 -19.98 -9.38 -10.21
N LYS A 5 -18.73 -9.43 -10.67
CA LYS A 5 -17.78 -10.48 -10.31
C LYS A 5 -17.29 -10.13 -8.92
N ARG A 6 -17.80 -10.88 -7.93
CA ARG A 6 -17.28 -10.84 -6.56
C ARG A 6 -15.76 -10.84 -6.58
N ILE A 7 -15.18 -9.90 -5.84
CA ILE A 7 -13.74 -9.78 -5.66
C ILE A 7 -13.20 -11.10 -5.09
N PRO A 8 -12.21 -11.74 -5.72
CA PRO A 8 -11.70 -13.03 -5.25
C PRO A 8 -10.98 -12.86 -3.90
N GLY A 9 -11.00 -13.93 -3.10
CA GLY A 9 -10.43 -13.95 -1.74
C GLY A 9 -9.03 -13.31 -1.63
N PRO A 10 -8.06 -13.68 -2.49
CA PRO A 10 -6.73 -13.09 -2.45
C PRO A 10 -6.71 -11.57 -2.67
N VAL A 11 -7.44 -11.07 -3.67
CA VAL A 11 -7.53 -9.62 -3.94
C VAL A 11 -8.18 -8.90 -2.77
N ARG A 12 -9.20 -9.50 -2.16
CA ARG A 12 -9.86 -8.94 -0.99
C ARG A 12 -8.94 -8.90 0.22
N ALA A 13 -8.12 -9.94 0.43
CA ALA A 13 -7.14 -10.01 1.53
C ALA A 13 -6.08 -8.90 1.42
N PHE A 14 -5.49 -8.68 0.24
CA PHE A 14 -4.55 -7.57 0.02
C PHE A 14 -5.23 -6.20 0.19
N THR A 15 -6.47 -6.04 -0.27
CA THR A 15 -7.21 -4.79 -0.10
C THR A 15 -7.49 -4.48 1.38
N TRP A 16 -7.80 -5.50 2.19
CA TRP A 16 -7.93 -5.35 3.64
C TRP A 16 -6.61 -5.04 4.33
N HIS A 17 -5.52 -5.71 3.95
CA HIS A 17 -4.19 -5.40 4.45
C HIS A 17 -3.83 -3.94 4.20
N ASP A 18 -4.00 -3.47 2.96
CA ASP A 18 -3.68 -2.09 2.58
C ASP A 18 -4.57 -1.10 3.34
N LEU A 19 -5.86 -1.41 3.53
CA LEU A 19 -6.75 -0.61 4.38
C LEU A 19 -6.22 -0.47 5.81
N LEU A 20 -5.76 -1.57 6.44
CA LEU A 20 -5.22 -1.54 7.79
C LEU A 20 -3.94 -0.71 7.90
N VAL A 21 -3.02 -0.86 6.94
CA VAL A 21 -1.79 -0.08 6.88
C VAL A 21 -2.10 1.41 6.69
N CYS A 22 -2.98 1.75 5.74
CA CYS A 22 -3.38 3.13 5.49
C CYS A 22 -4.10 3.75 6.70
N ALA A 23 -4.96 2.98 7.38
CA ALA A 23 -5.63 3.42 8.61
C ALA A 23 -4.61 3.70 9.72
N ALA A 24 -3.57 2.86 9.85
CA ALA A 24 -2.48 3.11 10.78
C ALA A 24 -1.72 4.41 10.41
N LEU A 25 -1.57 4.74 9.13
CA LEU A 25 -0.93 5.99 8.70
C LEU A 25 -1.83 7.23 8.81
N ALA A 26 -3.15 7.08 8.95
CA ALA A 26 -4.12 8.17 8.80
C ALA A 26 -4.13 9.20 9.94
N THR A 27 -3.59 8.88 11.12
CA THR A 27 -3.52 9.81 12.26
C THR A 27 -2.11 9.92 12.82
N PRO A 28 -1.70 11.06 13.40
CA PRO A 28 -0.36 11.22 13.96
C PRO A 28 0.07 10.13 14.96
N PRO A 29 -0.75 9.74 15.98
CA PRO A 29 -0.32 8.73 16.94
C PRO A 29 -0.17 7.35 16.30
N THR A 30 -1.11 6.95 15.44
CA THR A 30 -1.05 5.64 14.78
C THR A 30 0.09 5.57 13.76
N ALA A 31 0.37 6.69 13.06
CA ALA A 31 1.47 6.79 12.13
C ALA A 31 2.82 6.65 12.86
N GLY A 32 2.95 7.28 14.03
CA GLY A 32 4.10 7.10 14.91
C GLY A 32 4.32 5.64 15.31
N LEU A 33 3.26 4.90 15.64
CA LEU A 33 3.34 3.48 16.02
C LEU A 33 3.83 2.60 14.88
N ILE A 34 3.23 2.71 13.69
CA ILE A 34 3.61 1.86 12.54
C ILE A 34 5.01 2.20 12.03
N LEU A 35 5.40 3.47 12.03
CA LEU A 35 6.76 3.89 11.68
C LEU A 35 7.78 3.48 12.74
N GLY A 36 7.39 3.48 14.02
CA GLY A 36 8.20 2.93 15.12
C GLY A 36 8.44 1.43 14.96
N LEU A 37 7.41 0.66 14.58
CA LEU A 37 7.53 -0.76 14.27
C LEU A 37 8.48 -1.00 13.08
N LEU A 38 8.33 -0.21 12.00
CA LEU A 38 9.24 -0.28 10.85
C LEU A 38 10.67 0.08 11.23
N SER A 39 10.85 1.08 12.10
CA SER A 39 12.17 1.44 12.63
C SER A 39 12.77 0.28 13.41
N TRP A 40 12.01 -0.35 14.30
CA TRP A 40 12.46 -1.51 15.06
C TRP A 40 12.86 -2.67 14.13
N LEU A 41 12.01 -3.00 13.15
CA LEU A 41 12.31 -4.04 12.15
C LEU A 41 13.58 -3.72 11.36
N SER A 42 13.72 -2.48 10.89
CA SER A 42 14.92 -2.04 10.15
C SER A 42 16.17 -2.23 10.99
N THR A 43 16.16 -1.76 12.24
CA THR A 43 17.32 -1.89 13.15
C THR A 43 17.61 -3.34 13.53
N ALA A 44 16.59 -4.18 13.71
CA ALA A 44 16.75 -5.60 13.99
C ALA A 44 17.39 -6.36 12.83
N LEU A 45 17.19 -5.89 11.59
CA LEU A 45 17.83 -6.40 10.37
C LEU A 45 19.18 -5.74 10.06
N GLY A 46 19.72 -4.92 10.98
CA GLY A 46 21.00 -4.22 10.80
C GLY A 46 20.93 -2.97 9.91
N GLY A 47 19.72 -2.51 9.57
CA GLY A 47 19.49 -1.28 8.81
C GLY A 47 19.37 -0.03 9.69
N PRO A 48 19.30 1.16 9.07
CA PRO A 48 19.11 2.42 9.79
C PRO A 48 17.70 2.53 10.39
N SER A 49 17.53 3.36 11.43
CA SER A 49 16.20 3.67 11.98
C SER A 49 15.33 4.40 10.95
N VAL A 50 14.01 4.22 11.07
CA VAL A 50 13.03 4.95 10.25
C VAL A 50 12.64 6.21 11.01
N PRO A 51 12.94 7.42 10.50
CA PRO A 51 12.56 8.66 11.16
C PRO A 51 11.05 8.78 11.26
N VAL A 52 10.53 9.18 12.43
CA VAL A 52 9.13 9.57 12.57
C VAL A 52 8.99 11.03 12.09
N PRO A 53 8.18 11.30 11.06
CA PRO A 53 7.98 12.66 10.55
C PRO A 53 7.37 13.58 11.61
N ILE A 54 7.70 14.87 11.52
CA ILE A 54 7.14 15.92 12.37
C ILE A 54 6.65 17.10 11.53
N GLY A 55 5.73 17.89 12.09
CA GLY A 55 5.22 19.10 11.44
C GLY A 55 4.55 18.80 10.08
N PRO A 56 4.84 19.59 9.02
CA PRO A 56 4.23 19.41 7.71
C PRO A 56 4.42 18.02 7.09
N ASN A 57 5.53 17.34 7.38
CA ASN A 57 5.79 16.01 6.83
C ASN A 57 4.83 14.95 7.40
N MET A 58 4.47 15.07 8.69
CA MET A 58 3.47 14.20 9.30
C MET A 58 2.09 14.41 8.68
N PHE A 59 1.74 15.66 8.35
CA PHE A 59 0.50 15.96 7.62
C PHE A 59 0.43 15.20 6.28
N PHE A 60 1.51 15.16 5.49
CA PHE A 60 1.52 14.41 4.23
C PHE A 60 1.40 12.89 4.44
N VAL A 61 1.99 12.34 5.51
CA VAL A 61 1.79 10.93 5.87
C VAL A 61 0.32 10.64 6.20
N ASN A 62 -0.29 11.48 7.03
CA ASN A 62 -1.69 11.31 7.42
C ASN A 62 -2.66 11.53 6.25
N LEU A 63 -2.37 12.50 5.38
CA LEU A 63 -3.12 12.74 4.16
C LEU A 63 -3.07 11.54 3.21
N ALA A 64 -1.87 10.98 2.98
CA ALA A 64 -1.70 9.78 2.17
C ALA A 64 -2.43 8.57 2.80
N GLY A 65 -2.33 8.41 4.12
CA GLY A 65 -3.07 7.39 4.87
C GLY A 65 -4.59 7.51 4.69
N LEU A 66 -5.14 8.71 4.82
CA LEU A 66 -6.58 8.97 4.63
C LEU A 66 -7.04 8.66 3.19
N PHE A 67 -6.29 9.10 2.18
CA PHE A 67 -6.62 8.75 0.79
C PHE A 67 -6.56 7.24 0.55
N GLY A 68 -5.56 6.56 1.12
CA GLY A 68 -5.47 5.11 1.07
C GLY A 68 -6.65 4.40 1.75
N VAL A 69 -7.12 4.92 2.89
CA VAL A 69 -8.33 4.40 3.57
C VAL A 69 -9.56 4.53 2.68
N LEU A 70 -9.83 5.72 2.17
CA LEU A 70 -11.01 5.97 1.32
C LEU A 70 -10.95 5.14 0.03
N TRP A 71 -9.77 5.03 -0.59
CA TRP A 71 -9.55 4.23 -1.77
C TRP A 71 -9.81 2.74 -1.52
N ASN A 72 -9.28 2.18 -0.43
CA ASN A 72 -9.48 0.77 -0.12
C ASN A 72 -10.91 0.45 0.31
N ILE A 73 -11.62 1.38 0.98
CA ILE A 73 -13.06 1.23 1.24
C ILE A 73 -13.81 1.15 -0.09
N ALA A 74 -13.58 2.10 -1.01
CA ALA A 74 -14.23 2.09 -2.32
C ALA A 74 -13.95 0.79 -3.09
N MET A 75 -12.72 0.28 -3.03
CA MET A 75 -12.33 -0.99 -3.65
C MET A 75 -12.98 -2.22 -3.02
N LEU A 76 -13.35 -2.18 -1.74
CA LEU A 76 -14.06 -3.28 -1.07
C LEU A 76 -15.57 -3.22 -1.31
N THR A 77 -16.12 -2.03 -1.54
CA THR A 77 -17.55 -1.82 -1.77
C THR A 77 -17.95 -1.91 -3.24
N GLU A 78 -17.08 -1.47 -4.15
CA GLU A 78 -17.36 -1.44 -5.59
C GLU A 78 -16.52 -2.47 -6.37
N SER A 79 -17.18 -3.48 -6.92
CA SER A 79 -16.55 -4.51 -7.77
C SER A 79 -16.30 -4.03 -9.22
N ALA A 80 -15.98 -2.75 -9.44
CA ALA A 80 -15.86 -2.19 -10.79
C ALA A 80 -14.52 -2.58 -11.44
N PRO A 81 -14.46 -3.38 -12.53
CA PRO A 81 -13.19 -3.85 -13.08
C PRO A 81 -12.26 -2.74 -13.57
N ARG A 82 -12.83 -1.58 -13.95
CA ARG A 82 -12.05 -0.38 -14.28
C ARG A 82 -11.25 0.13 -13.08
N LEU A 83 -11.84 0.14 -11.88
CA LEU A 83 -11.19 0.60 -10.66
C LEU A 83 -9.98 -0.29 -10.32
N HIS A 84 -10.13 -1.60 -10.46
CA HIS A 84 -9.04 -2.56 -10.25
C HIS A 84 -7.90 -2.46 -11.28
N ARG A 85 -8.19 -2.01 -12.51
CA ARG A 85 -7.14 -1.71 -13.52
C ARG A 85 -6.36 -0.46 -13.15
N VAL A 86 -7.05 0.59 -12.69
CA VAL A 86 -6.41 1.81 -12.18
C VAL A 86 -5.53 1.49 -10.97
N ASP A 87 -6.04 0.66 -10.06
CA ASP A 87 -5.27 0.21 -8.90
C ASP A 87 -3.98 -0.53 -9.30
N LEU A 88 -4.02 -1.39 -10.33
CA LEU A 88 -2.83 -2.08 -10.82
C LEU A 88 -1.72 -1.09 -11.26
N VAL A 89 -2.11 -0.01 -11.94
CA VAL A 89 -1.19 1.06 -12.32
C VAL A 89 -0.68 1.79 -11.08
N ALA A 90 -1.56 2.12 -10.13
CA ALA A 90 -1.20 2.79 -8.90
C ALA A 90 -0.15 2.00 -8.10
N ARG A 91 -0.30 0.67 -8.00
CA ARG A 91 0.71 -0.20 -7.36
C ARG A 91 2.05 -0.14 -8.07
N GLY A 92 2.06 -0.16 -9.40
CA GLY A 92 3.29 0.01 -10.18
C GLY A 92 3.97 1.36 -9.92
N CYS A 93 3.20 2.44 -9.78
CA CYS A 93 3.71 3.75 -9.39
C CYS A 93 4.29 3.75 -7.98
N VAL A 94 3.61 3.14 -7.00
CA VAL A 94 4.08 3.05 -5.61
C VAL A 94 5.36 2.23 -5.51
N ILE A 95 5.43 1.06 -6.17
CA ILE A 95 6.66 0.25 -6.26
C ILE A 95 7.81 1.09 -6.81
N SER A 96 7.57 1.79 -7.91
CA SER A 96 8.58 2.61 -8.57
C SER A 96 9.08 3.74 -7.67
N LEU A 97 8.17 4.40 -6.94
CA LEU A 97 8.50 5.48 -6.01
C LEU A 97 9.31 4.98 -4.81
N ILE A 98 8.94 3.83 -4.24
CA ILE A 98 9.68 3.23 -3.12
C ILE A 98 11.08 2.85 -3.58
N LEU A 99 11.21 2.13 -4.70
CA LEU A 99 12.52 1.73 -5.22
C LEU A 99 13.39 2.94 -5.53
N PHE A 100 12.82 3.99 -6.14
CA PHE A 100 13.54 5.23 -6.40
C PHE A 100 14.11 5.84 -5.12
N HIS A 101 13.33 5.96 -4.05
CA HIS A 101 13.81 6.54 -2.79
C HIS A 101 14.76 5.62 -2.00
N VAL A 102 14.58 4.29 -2.08
CA VAL A 102 15.55 3.33 -1.50
C VAL A 102 16.91 3.48 -2.19
N ILE A 103 16.94 3.64 -3.52
CA ILE A 103 18.18 3.72 -4.28
C ILE A 103 18.84 5.11 -4.19
N THR A 104 18.06 6.19 -4.25
CA THR A 104 18.60 7.54 -4.46
C THR A 104 18.60 8.43 -3.21
N SER A 105 17.69 8.18 -2.27
CA SER A 105 17.39 9.12 -1.17
C SER A 105 17.72 8.55 0.21
N GLY A 106 18.25 7.33 0.27
CA GLY A 106 18.59 6.65 1.53
C GLY A 106 17.39 6.13 2.32
N LEU A 107 16.24 5.90 1.66
CA LEU A 107 15.09 5.27 2.32
C LEU A 107 15.50 3.87 2.82
N PRO A 108 15.24 3.51 4.09
CA PRO A 108 15.70 2.24 4.64
C PRO A 108 15.19 1.03 3.83
N ALA A 109 16.05 0.02 3.64
CA ALA A 109 15.73 -1.16 2.83
C ALA A 109 14.53 -1.96 3.35
N VAL A 110 14.14 -1.79 4.63
CA VAL A 110 12.91 -2.38 5.21
C VAL A 110 11.64 -1.99 4.43
N PHE A 111 11.66 -0.85 3.73
CA PHE A 111 10.56 -0.44 2.85
C PHE A 111 10.39 -1.38 1.64
N GLY A 112 11.36 -2.24 1.34
CA GLY A 112 11.23 -3.33 0.39
C GLY A 112 10.11 -4.33 0.74
N LEU A 113 9.70 -4.42 2.01
CA LEU A 113 8.53 -5.20 2.41
C LEU A 113 7.24 -4.67 1.76
N PHE A 114 7.10 -3.34 1.62
CA PHE A 114 5.99 -2.74 0.90
C PHE A 114 6.06 -3.07 -0.59
N VAL A 115 7.24 -3.08 -1.20
CA VAL A 115 7.39 -3.50 -2.60
C VAL A 115 6.91 -4.93 -2.81
N LEU A 116 7.27 -5.85 -1.92
CA LEU A 116 6.80 -7.24 -1.97
C LEU A 116 5.28 -7.33 -1.83
N ASN A 117 4.69 -6.56 -0.91
CA ASN A 117 3.23 -6.49 -0.75
C ASN A 117 2.55 -5.94 -2.01
N GLU A 118 3.02 -4.82 -2.54
CA GLU A 118 2.47 -4.18 -3.74
C GLU A 118 2.57 -5.09 -4.97
N PHE A 119 3.71 -5.76 -5.14
CA PHE A 119 3.90 -6.70 -6.23
C PHE A 119 2.97 -7.91 -6.10
N SER A 120 2.85 -8.48 -4.90
CA SER A 120 2.00 -9.65 -4.65
C SER A 120 0.52 -9.34 -4.83
N GLY A 121 0.05 -8.20 -4.30
CA GLY A 121 -1.31 -7.72 -4.49
C GLY A 121 -1.62 -7.37 -5.95
N GLY A 122 -0.66 -6.73 -6.63
CA GLY A 122 -0.73 -6.44 -8.06
C GLY A 122 -0.83 -7.71 -8.90
N LEU A 123 0.01 -8.71 -8.63
CA LEU A 123 0.00 -9.99 -9.33
C LEU A 123 -1.33 -10.73 -9.13
N ALA A 124 -1.82 -10.83 -7.90
CA ALA A 124 -3.12 -11.44 -7.61
C ALA A 124 -4.27 -10.77 -8.40
N LYS A 125 -4.24 -9.43 -8.48
CA LYS A 125 -5.23 -8.64 -9.20
C LYS A 125 -5.10 -8.80 -10.72
N TYR A 126 -3.88 -8.78 -11.25
CA TYR A 126 -3.60 -9.01 -12.66
C TYR A 126 -4.09 -10.38 -13.11
N LEU A 127 -3.77 -11.44 -12.37
CA LEU A 127 -4.20 -12.81 -12.70
C LEU A 127 -5.73 -12.95 -12.69
N TRP A 128 -6.42 -12.28 -11.77
CA TRP A 128 -7.89 -12.26 -11.75
C TRP A 128 -8.47 -11.51 -12.96
N LEU A 129 -7.95 -10.32 -13.27
CA LEU A 129 -8.41 -9.53 -14.42
C LEU A 129 -8.16 -10.27 -15.74
N ALA A 130 -7.00 -10.90 -15.89
CA ALA A 130 -6.63 -11.67 -17.09
C ALA A 130 -7.59 -12.85 -17.33
N LYS A 131 -8.06 -13.52 -16.28
CA LYS A 131 -9.09 -14.58 -16.35
C LYS A 131 -10.47 -14.05 -16.72
N GLY A 132 -10.74 -12.76 -16.52
CA GLY A 132 -12.05 -12.15 -16.79
C GLY A 132 -12.23 -11.57 -18.19
N THR A 133 -11.14 -11.43 -18.96
CA THR A 133 -11.10 -10.96 -20.37
C THR A 133 -11.08 -12.08 -21.41
N ARG A 134 -11.11 -13.34 -20.96
CA ARG A 134 -11.42 -14.51 -21.80
C ARG A 134 -12.90 -14.85 -21.64
#